data_AF-A0A3M1HJ18-F1
#
_entry.id   AF-A0A3M1HJ18-F1
#
_cell.length_a   1.000
_cell.length_b   1.000
_cell.length_c   1.000
_cell.angle_alpha   90.00
_cell.angle_beta   90.00
_cell.angle_gamma   90.00
#
_symmetry.space_group_name_H-M   'P 1'
#
loop_
_entity.id
_entity.type
_entity.pdbx_description
1 polymer ?
#
loop_
_entity_poly.entity_id
_entity_poly.type
_entity_poly.pdbx_seq_one_letter_code
_entity_poly.pdbx_strand_id
1 'polypeptide(L)'
;MHEPLLAISPLDGRYAARLEALRPWVSEYGLIRARVEVEVLWLIAMAEEDALSDIPPLSAEEKAYLLAIVERFSLEDAKRVKAIEQTTNHDVKAVEYFLRERLQAHPTLSARSEWIHFGCTSEDINNLAYARLIQRLREDVVLPKLAELEAALWDKAEAMRNLPMLARTHGQPASPTTMGKEWAVFALRLRRAKARIAAVEIFGKFNGATGNFQAHRIAYPEAPWPEISRRFVEERLGLVWNPLTTQIEPHDWVAELLDAHARAASVLIDFARDIWGYIALGY
;
A
#
# COMPACT_ATOMS: atom_id res chain seq x y z
N MET A 1 18.54 1.27 -17.44
CA MET A 1 18.10 0.09 -16.66
C MET A 1 19.32 -0.76 -16.40
N HIS A 2 19.49 -1.28 -15.18
CA HIS A 2 20.51 -2.29 -14.91
C HIS A 2 20.19 -3.57 -15.69
N GLU A 3 21.21 -4.25 -16.20
CA GLU A 3 21.12 -5.56 -16.87
C GLU A 3 20.45 -6.59 -15.95
N PRO A 4 19.28 -7.17 -16.30
CA PRO A 4 18.56 -8.13 -15.45
C PRO A 4 19.38 -9.35 -15.02
N LEU A 5 20.37 -9.77 -15.84
CA LEU A 5 21.27 -10.88 -15.49
C LEU A 5 22.24 -10.55 -14.35
N LEU A 6 22.49 -9.27 -14.07
CA LEU A 6 23.33 -8.79 -12.97
C LEU A 6 22.53 -8.45 -11.71
N ALA A 7 21.19 -8.60 -11.73
CA ALA A 7 20.36 -8.35 -10.57
C ALA A 7 20.65 -9.37 -9.46
N ILE A 8 20.87 -8.88 -8.24
CA ILE A 8 21.09 -9.73 -7.05
C ILE A 8 19.81 -10.48 -6.69
N SER A 9 18.68 -9.77 -6.68
CA SER A 9 17.37 -10.37 -6.42
C SER A 9 16.76 -10.92 -7.71
N PRO A 10 16.26 -12.17 -7.72
CA PRO A 10 15.57 -12.71 -8.89
C PRO A 10 14.23 -12.00 -9.14
N LEU A 11 13.69 -11.28 -8.15
CA LEU A 11 12.47 -10.46 -8.31
C LEU A 11 12.69 -9.33 -9.32
N ASP A 12 13.90 -8.77 -9.36
CA ASP A 12 14.27 -7.69 -10.29
C ASP A 12 15.02 -8.18 -11.55
N GLY A 13 15.38 -9.48 -11.58
CA GLY A 13 16.00 -10.14 -12.71
C GLY A 13 15.06 -11.16 -13.37
N ARG A 14 15.29 -12.45 -13.09
CA ARG A 14 14.59 -13.60 -13.70
C ARG A 14 13.07 -13.49 -13.72
N TYR A 15 12.46 -12.91 -12.68
CA TYR A 15 11.00 -12.81 -12.52
C TYR A 15 10.45 -11.40 -12.75
N ALA A 16 11.29 -10.42 -13.11
CA ALA A 16 10.91 -9.02 -13.25
C ALA A 16 9.67 -8.80 -14.11
N ALA A 17 9.62 -9.44 -15.29
CA ALA A 17 8.49 -9.30 -16.21
C ALA A 17 7.14 -9.73 -15.60
N ARG A 18 7.14 -10.63 -14.61
CA ARG A 18 5.92 -11.08 -13.91
C ARG A 18 5.51 -10.14 -12.77
N LEU A 19 6.43 -9.30 -12.33
CA LEU A 19 6.30 -8.42 -11.16
C LEU A 19 6.24 -6.94 -11.54
N GLU A 20 6.16 -6.63 -12.84
CA GLU A 20 6.17 -5.26 -13.35
C GLU A 20 5.06 -4.40 -12.73
N ALA A 21 3.86 -4.98 -12.55
CA ALA A 21 2.73 -4.32 -11.90
C ALA A 21 2.97 -3.95 -10.43
N LEU A 22 3.99 -4.54 -9.78
CA LEU A 22 4.37 -4.21 -8.40
C LEU A 22 5.27 -2.98 -8.33
N ARG A 23 6.04 -2.67 -9.39
CA ARG A 23 7.07 -1.61 -9.36
C ARG A 23 6.52 -0.25 -8.94
N PRO A 24 5.33 0.22 -9.38
CA PRO A 24 4.80 1.50 -8.92
C PRO A 24 4.51 1.56 -7.41
N TRP A 25 4.43 0.41 -6.73
CA TRP A 25 3.97 0.30 -5.35
C TRP A 25 5.08 -0.08 -4.36
N VAL A 26 5.94 -1.05 -4.71
CA VAL A 26 6.95 -1.62 -3.80
C VAL A 26 8.39 -1.25 -4.17
N SER A 27 8.56 -0.18 -4.95
CA SER A 27 9.88 0.40 -5.25
C SER A 27 10.10 1.67 -4.46
N GLU A 28 11.36 2.12 -4.42
CA GLU A 28 11.71 3.43 -3.87
C GLU A 28 10.98 4.57 -4.61
N TYR A 29 10.78 4.45 -5.92
CA TYR A 29 9.95 5.39 -6.69
C TYR A 29 8.51 5.47 -6.14
N GLY A 30 7.90 4.32 -5.86
CA GLY A 30 6.56 4.24 -5.27
C GLY A 30 6.51 4.90 -3.90
N LEU A 31 7.51 4.64 -3.05
CA LEU A 31 7.63 5.25 -1.73
C LEU A 31 7.78 6.77 -1.78
N ILE A 32 8.66 7.28 -2.64
CA ILE A 32 8.83 8.73 -2.81
C ILE A 32 7.51 9.37 -3.29
N ARG A 33 6.86 8.77 -4.31
CA ARG A 33 5.59 9.27 -4.83
C ARG A 33 4.51 9.32 -3.74
N ALA A 34 4.40 8.27 -2.92
CA ALA A 34 3.42 8.22 -1.83
C ALA A 34 3.72 9.24 -0.72
N ARG A 35 4.99 9.49 -0.40
CA ARG A 35 5.38 10.55 0.54
C ARG A 35 5.01 11.94 0.01
N VAL A 36 5.26 12.18 -1.29
CA VAL A 36 4.83 13.41 -1.98
C VAL A 36 3.31 13.57 -1.92
N GLU A 37 2.55 12.49 -2.14
CA GLU A 37 1.09 12.49 -2.01
C GLU A 37 0.64 12.92 -0.61
N VAL A 38 1.20 12.32 0.46
CA VAL A 38 0.81 12.63 1.84
C VAL A 38 1.10 14.09 2.18
N GLU A 39 2.29 14.61 1.86
CA GLU A 39 2.66 16.00 2.11
C GLU A 39 1.77 17.00 1.37
N VAL A 40 1.50 16.75 0.08
CA VAL A 40 0.63 17.59 -0.74
C VAL A 40 -0.79 17.62 -0.17
N LEU A 41 -1.33 16.44 0.16
CA LEU A 41 -2.67 16.33 0.72
C LEU A 41 -2.76 16.95 2.12
N TRP A 42 -1.66 16.92 2.89
CA TRP A 42 -1.59 17.57 4.19
C TRP A 42 -1.66 19.09 4.06
N LEU A 43 -0.90 19.69 3.14
CA LEU A 43 -0.98 21.12 2.87
C LEU A 43 -2.39 21.55 2.42
N ILE A 44 -3.03 20.74 1.55
CA ILE A 44 -4.41 20.99 1.12
C ILE A 44 -5.36 20.90 2.32
N ALA A 45 -5.21 19.89 3.17
CA ALA A 45 -6.05 19.72 4.35
C ALA A 45 -5.90 20.91 5.30
N MET A 46 -4.68 21.34 5.61
CA MET A 46 -4.45 22.49 6.47
C MET A 46 -5.07 23.78 5.93
N ALA A 47 -5.01 24.02 4.61
CA ALA A 47 -5.62 25.20 4.00
C ALA A 47 -7.16 25.16 3.97
N GLU A 48 -7.77 24.02 4.28
CA GLU A 48 -9.22 23.85 4.41
C GLU A 48 -9.69 23.95 5.88
N GLU A 49 -8.78 24.11 6.84
CA GLU A 49 -9.09 24.23 8.27
C GLU A 49 -9.18 25.69 8.70
N ASP A 50 -10.39 26.17 9.02
CA ASP A 50 -10.62 27.53 9.51
C ASP A 50 -9.82 27.87 10.79
N ALA A 51 -9.45 26.84 11.57
CA ALA A 51 -8.65 27.00 12.79
C ALA A 51 -7.19 27.38 12.54
N LEU A 52 -6.70 27.26 11.29
CA LEU A 52 -5.31 27.51 10.90
C LEU A 52 -5.20 28.85 10.14
N SER A 53 -5.38 29.96 10.85
CA SER A 53 -5.54 31.29 10.26
C SER A 53 -4.38 31.78 9.39
N ASP A 54 -3.15 31.29 9.62
CA ASP A 54 -1.97 31.69 8.84
C ASP A 54 -1.80 30.90 7.54
N ILE A 55 -2.71 29.95 7.28
CA ILE A 55 -2.74 29.12 6.08
C ILE A 55 -4.04 29.45 5.32
N PRO A 56 -4.04 30.51 4.49
CA PRO A 56 -5.26 30.95 3.82
C PRO A 56 -5.74 29.89 2.80
N PRO A 57 -7.07 29.83 2.56
CA PRO A 57 -7.65 28.90 1.59
C PRO A 57 -6.95 28.94 0.23
N LEU A 58 -6.81 27.76 -0.38
CA LEU A 58 -6.27 27.62 -1.73
C LEU A 58 -7.33 28.03 -2.75
N SER A 59 -6.93 28.79 -3.77
CA SER A 59 -7.72 28.93 -4.98
C SER A 59 -7.89 27.58 -5.71
N ALA A 60 -8.87 27.50 -6.60
CA ALA A 60 -9.10 26.29 -7.39
C ALA A 60 -7.86 25.93 -8.25
N GLU A 61 -7.19 26.93 -8.84
CA GLU A 61 -5.97 26.72 -9.62
C GLU A 61 -4.82 26.21 -8.76
N GLU A 62 -4.64 26.76 -7.57
CA GLU A 62 -3.59 26.34 -6.62
C GLU A 62 -3.79 24.89 -6.16
N LYS A 63 -5.01 24.53 -5.79
CA LYS A 63 -5.36 23.16 -5.41
C LYS A 63 -5.15 22.19 -6.58
N ALA A 64 -5.55 22.58 -7.80
CA ALA A 64 -5.35 21.78 -9.00
C ALA A 64 -3.85 21.59 -9.31
N TYR A 65 -3.03 22.62 -9.13
CA TYR A 65 -1.57 22.52 -9.30
C TYR A 65 -0.96 21.53 -8.31
N LEU A 66 -1.33 21.63 -7.02
CA LEU A 66 -0.84 20.73 -5.98
C LEU A 66 -1.18 19.27 -6.28
N LEU A 67 -2.44 18.97 -6.62
CA LEU A 67 -2.87 17.63 -7.02
C LEU A 67 -2.13 17.13 -8.27
N ALA A 68 -1.87 18.02 -9.24
CA ALA A 68 -1.12 17.67 -10.45
C ALA A 68 0.34 17.26 -10.17
N ILE A 69 0.97 17.72 -9.08
CA ILE A 69 2.30 17.25 -8.66
C ILE A 69 2.26 15.74 -8.39
N VAL A 70 1.19 15.25 -7.76
CA VAL A 70 1.03 13.84 -7.40
C VAL A 70 0.61 13.00 -8.60
N GLU A 71 -0.38 13.48 -9.37
CA GLU A 71 -0.92 12.78 -10.54
C GLU A 71 0.12 12.61 -11.65
N ARG A 72 0.98 13.61 -11.84
CA ARG A 72 2.00 13.64 -12.90
C ARG A 72 3.41 13.39 -12.37
N PHE A 73 3.54 12.88 -11.14
CA PHE A 73 4.83 12.53 -10.55
C PHE A 73 5.58 11.57 -11.48
N SER A 74 6.84 11.90 -11.77
CA SER A 74 7.64 11.24 -12.80
C SER A 74 8.95 10.67 -12.27
N LEU A 75 9.62 9.84 -13.08
CA LEU A 75 10.94 9.31 -12.72
C LEU A 75 12.00 10.41 -12.55
N GLU A 76 11.89 11.51 -13.30
CA GLU A 76 12.79 12.66 -13.13
C GLU A 76 12.56 13.35 -11.78
N ASP A 77 11.32 13.38 -11.30
CA ASP A 77 11.01 13.91 -9.96
C ASP A 77 11.62 13.04 -8.87
N ALA A 78 11.49 11.71 -8.97
CA ALA A 78 12.13 10.80 -8.04
C ALA A 78 13.66 10.94 -8.05
N LYS A 79 14.27 11.11 -9.23
CA LYS A 79 15.70 11.41 -9.35
C LYS A 79 16.07 12.74 -8.69
N ARG A 80 15.22 13.77 -8.84
CA ARG A 80 15.44 15.07 -8.16
C ARG A 80 15.43 14.90 -6.65
N VAL A 81 14.47 14.14 -6.10
CA VAL A 81 14.44 13.81 -4.66
C VAL A 81 15.73 13.09 -4.24
N LYS A 82 16.18 12.06 -4.97
CA LYS A 82 17.45 11.36 -4.66
C LYS A 82 18.67 12.28 -4.74
N ALA A 83 18.70 13.24 -5.66
CA ALA A 83 19.78 14.21 -5.75
C ALA A 83 19.83 15.15 -4.53
N ILE A 84 18.66 15.56 -4.02
CA ILE A 84 18.57 16.33 -2.77
C ILE A 84 19.00 15.48 -1.58
N GLU A 85 18.60 14.20 -1.54
CA GLU A 85 18.95 13.26 -0.47
C GLU A 85 20.46 13.06 -0.31
N GLN A 86 21.24 13.14 -1.40
CA GLN A 86 22.70 13.10 -1.32
C GLN A 86 23.30 14.22 -0.45
N THR A 87 22.58 15.33 -0.29
CA THR A 87 22.99 16.46 0.56
C THR A 87 22.40 16.35 1.96
N THR A 88 21.13 15.96 2.09
CA THR A 88 20.44 15.89 3.39
C THR A 88 20.78 14.63 4.19
N ASN A 89 21.20 13.56 3.52
CA ASN A 89 21.33 12.20 4.05
C ASN A 89 20.05 11.73 4.79
N HIS A 90 18.90 12.22 4.34
CA HIS A 90 17.58 11.92 4.91
C HIS A 90 16.51 12.03 3.84
N ASP A 91 15.81 10.92 3.60
CA ASP A 91 14.87 10.71 2.50
C ASP A 91 13.58 11.55 2.60
N VAL A 92 12.91 11.58 3.76
CA VAL A 92 11.72 12.42 3.98
C VAL A 92 12.08 13.90 3.85
N LYS A 93 13.22 14.31 4.44
CA LYS A 93 13.70 15.69 4.31
C LYS A 93 13.93 16.10 2.85
N ALA A 94 14.39 15.16 2.02
CA ALA A 94 14.57 15.40 0.59
C ALA A 94 13.22 15.61 -0.15
N VAL A 95 12.16 14.91 0.26
CA VAL A 95 10.79 15.15 -0.24
C VAL A 95 10.30 16.55 0.15
N GLU A 96 10.54 16.98 1.40
CA GLU A 96 10.17 18.33 1.84
C GLU A 96 10.82 19.41 0.96
N TYR A 97 12.14 19.30 0.73
CA TYR A 97 12.87 20.23 -0.11
C TYR A 97 12.41 20.20 -1.57
N PHE A 98 12.15 19.01 -2.12
CA PHE A 98 11.58 18.89 -3.47
C PHE A 98 10.26 19.64 -3.60
N LEU A 99 9.35 19.49 -2.64
CA LEU A 99 8.07 20.19 -2.65
C LEU A 99 8.24 21.70 -2.43
N ARG A 100 9.14 22.12 -1.53
CA ARG A 100 9.49 23.53 -1.34
C ARG A 100 10.00 24.17 -2.63
N GLU A 101 10.90 23.51 -3.37
CA GLU A 101 11.39 23.98 -4.67
C GLU A 101 10.25 24.16 -5.68
N ARG A 102 9.31 23.20 -5.75
CA ARG A 102 8.14 23.29 -6.62
C ARG A 102 7.23 24.47 -6.26
N LEU A 103 6.95 24.67 -4.98
CA LEU A 103 6.07 25.74 -4.50
C LEU A 103 6.72 27.12 -4.64
N GLN A 104 8.02 27.25 -4.36
CA GLN A 104 8.76 28.51 -4.50
C GLN A 104 8.83 29.00 -5.94
N ALA A 105 8.88 28.08 -6.90
CA ALA A 105 8.84 28.40 -8.33
C ALA A 105 7.43 28.80 -8.83
N HIS A 106 6.38 28.56 -8.04
CA HIS A 106 5.01 28.89 -8.43
C HIS A 106 4.62 30.31 -7.97
N PRO A 107 4.04 31.16 -8.86
CA PRO A 107 3.83 32.59 -8.58
C PRO A 107 3.05 32.91 -7.30
N THR A 108 2.06 32.08 -6.94
CA THR A 108 1.17 32.33 -5.80
C THR A 108 1.38 31.37 -4.62
N LEU A 109 2.12 30.27 -4.80
CA LEU A 109 2.32 29.26 -3.75
C LEU A 109 3.66 29.42 -3.01
N SER A 110 4.52 30.34 -3.45
CA SER A 110 5.85 30.53 -2.86
C SER A 110 5.80 30.78 -1.34
N ALA A 111 4.87 31.62 -0.88
CA ALA A 111 4.65 31.89 0.54
C ALA A 111 4.17 30.66 1.34
N ARG A 112 3.66 29.62 0.67
CA ARG A 112 3.18 28.39 1.31
C ARG A 112 4.25 27.30 1.43
N SER A 113 5.43 27.50 0.84
CA SER A 113 6.51 26.51 0.88
C SER A 113 6.96 26.14 2.30
N GLU A 114 6.93 27.08 3.24
CA GLU A 114 7.31 26.84 4.64
C GLU A 114 6.30 26.00 5.42
N TRP A 115 5.06 25.85 4.92
CA TRP A 115 4.03 25.00 5.53
C TRP A 115 4.15 23.52 5.14
N ILE A 116 5.01 23.18 4.17
CA ILE A 116 5.36 21.78 3.89
C ILE A 116 5.95 21.15 5.16
N HIS A 117 5.44 19.97 5.52
CA HIS A 117 5.82 19.22 6.73
C HIS A 117 5.50 19.92 8.06
N PHE A 118 4.59 20.91 8.08
CA PHE A 118 4.25 21.61 9.32
C PHE A 118 3.72 20.65 10.40
N GLY A 119 4.32 20.74 11.60
CA GLY A 119 3.95 19.95 12.78
C GLY A 119 4.33 18.47 12.73
N CYS A 120 4.73 17.97 11.56
CA CYS A 120 4.93 16.56 11.29
C CYS A 120 6.24 16.02 11.89
N THR A 121 6.28 14.71 12.10
CA THR A 121 7.52 13.93 12.11
C THR A 121 7.62 13.09 10.85
N SER A 122 8.82 12.62 10.49
CA SER A 122 9.01 11.74 9.33
C SER A 122 8.10 10.52 9.35
N GLU A 123 7.81 9.99 10.54
CA GLU A 123 6.91 8.85 10.71
C GLU A 123 5.43 9.17 10.47
N ASP A 124 4.99 10.43 10.56
CA ASP A 124 3.65 10.81 10.11
C ASP A 124 3.52 10.62 8.60
N ILE A 125 4.59 10.90 7.84
CA ILE A 125 4.61 10.73 6.38
C ILE A 125 4.81 9.26 6.00
N ASN A 126 5.76 8.58 6.64
CA ASN A 126 6.13 7.20 6.30
C ASN A 126 4.98 6.23 6.52
N ASN A 127 4.36 6.22 7.70
CA ASN A 127 3.32 5.24 8.01
C ASN A 127 2.13 5.36 7.04
N LEU A 128 1.72 6.60 6.72
CA LEU A 128 0.64 6.87 5.78
C LEU A 128 1.03 6.52 4.34
N ALA A 129 2.27 6.82 3.92
CA ALA A 129 2.77 6.43 2.62
C ALA A 129 2.76 4.90 2.45
N TYR A 130 3.26 4.14 3.44
CA TYR A 130 3.23 2.68 3.43
C TYR A 130 1.81 2.13 3.44
N ALA A 131 0.93 2.64 4.30
CA ALA A 131 -0.47 2.24 4.36
C ALA A 131 -1.18 2.42 3.00
N ARG A 132 -0.96 3.56 2.33
CA ARG A 132 -1.52 3.85 1.00
C ARG A 132 -0.97 2.93 -0.09
N LEU A 133 0.34 2.68 -0.09
CA LEU A 133 0.96 1.77 -1.05
C LEU A 133 0.44 0.34 -0.88
N ILE A 134 0.35 -0.14 0.36
CA ILE A 134 -0.14 -1.48 0.68
C ILE A 134 -1.63 -1.61 0.34
N GLN A 135 -2.44 -0.58 0.63
CA GLN A 135 -3.86 -0.55 0.25
C GLN A 135 -4.03 -0.67 -1.26
N ARG A 136 -3.35 0.18 -2.05
CA ARG A 136 -3.42 0.12 -3.52
C ARG A 136 -2.88 -1.19 -4.08
N LEU A 137 -1.76 -1.69 -3.55
CA LEU A 137 -1.22 -2.98 -3.93
C LEU A 137 -2.23 -4.12 -3.70
N ARG A 138 -2.94 -4.08 -2.55
CA ARG A 138 -3.96 -5.05 -2.21
C ARG A 138 -5.13 -5.00 -3.19
N GLU A 139 -5.71 -3.82 -3.42
CA GLU A 139 -6.90 -3.64 -4.24
C GLU A 139 -6.63 -3.80 -5.75
N ASP A 140 -5.51 -3.26 -6.24
CA ASP A 140 -5.25 -3.15 -7.67
C ASP A 140 -4.49 -4.36 -8.23
N VAL A 141 -3.80 -5.14 -7.38
CA VAL A 141 -2.96 -6.25 -7.84
C VAL A 141 -3.31 -7.57 -7.14
N VAL A 142 -3.24 -7.63 -5.81
CA VAL A 142 -3.33 -8.89 -5.08
C VAL A 142 -4.73 -9.50 -5.17
N LEU A 143 -5.77 -8.74 -4.81
CA LEU A 143 -7.15 -9.24 -4.80
C LEU A 143 -7.64 -9.61 -6.22
N PRO A 144 -7.37 -8.82 -7.27
CA PRO A 144 -7.69 -9.21 -8.66
C PRO A 144 -7.00 -10.52 -9.06
N LYS A 145 -5.70 -10.69 -8.76
CA LYS A 145 -4.97 -11.92 -9.12
C LYS A 145 -5.48 -13.15 -8.37
N LEU A 146 -5.85 -13.00 -7.10
CA LEU A 146 -6.49 -14.08 -6.35
C LEU A 146 -7.88 -14.40 -6.90
N ALA A 147 -8.63 -13.41 -7.38
CA ALA A 147 -9.94 -13.63 -8.00
C ALA A 147 -9.82 -14.35 -9.35
N GLU A 148 -8.85 -13.98 -10.20
CA GLU A 148 -8.54 -14.68 -11.45
C GLU A 148 -8.20 -16.16 -11.18
N LEU A 149 -7.33 -16.43 -10.19
CA LEU A 149 -6.96 -17.79 -9.82
C LEU A 149 -8.14 -18.58 -9.25
N GLU A 150 -8.95 -17.96 -8.39
CA GLU A 150 -10.17 -18.58 -7.85
C GLU A 150 -11.14 -18.98 -8.96
N ALA A 151 -11.37 -18.10 -9.94
CA ALA A 151 -12.23 -18.38 -11.09
C ALA A 151 -11.68 -19.54 -11.93
N ALA A 152 -10.37 -19.53 -12.23
CA ALA A 152 -9.74 -20.60 -12.98
C ALA A 152 -9.85 -21.97 -12.28
N LEU A 153 -9.72 -22.01 -10.95
CA LEU A 153 -9.93 -23.23 -10.17
C LEU A 153 -11.39 -23.71 -10.24
N TRP A 154 -12.36 -22.78 -10.19
CA TRP A 154 -13.77 -23.11 -10.32
C TRP A 154 -14.13 -23.65 -11.70
N ASP A 155 -13.62 -23.04 -12.77
CA ASP A 155 -13.86 -23.49 -14.15
C ASP A 155 -13.33 -24.92 -14.35
N LYS A 156 -12.15 -25.22 -13.82
CA LYS A 156 -11.58 -26.56 -13.83
C LYS A 156 -12.40 -27.54 -12.99
N ALA A 157 -12.84 -27.12 -11.80
CA ALA A 157 -13.69 -27.92 -10.95
C ALA A 157 -15.00 -28.32 -11.64
N GLU A 158 -15.67 -27.36 -12.29
CA GLU A 158 -16.92 -27.60 -13.01
C GLU A 158 -16.73 -28.52 -14.22
N ALA A 159 -15.67 -28.28 -15.03
CA ALA A 159 -15.35 -29.11 -16.18
C ALA A 159 -15.09 -30.59 -15.81
N MET A 160 -14.58 -30.83 -14.60
CA MET A 160 -14.22 -32.17 -14.10
C MET A 160 -15.23 -32.72 -13.07
N ARG A 161 -16.40 -32.08 -12.90
CA ARG A 161 -17.34 -32.37 -11.80
C ARG A 161 -17.76 -33.83 -11.69
N ASN A 162 -17.89 -34.50 -12.83
CA ASN A 162 -18.38 -35.88 -12.94
C ASN A 162 -17.26 -36.89 -13.25
N LEU A 163 -15.98 -36.48 -13.23
CA LEU A 163 -14.86 -37.40 -13.46
C LEU A 163 -14.54 -38.17 -12.17
N PRO A 164 -14.88 -39.47 -12.06
CA PRO A 164 -14.62 -40.24 -10.86
C PRO A 164 -13.11 -40.42 -10.67
N MET A 165 -12.67 -40.34 -9.43
CA MET A 165 -11.26 -40.50 -9.05
C MET A 165 -11.17 -41.42 -7.83
N LEU A 166 -10.22 -42.35 -7.84
CA LEU A 166 -9.91 -43.15 -6.66
C LEU A 166 -9.22 -42.26 -5.63
N ALA A 167 -9.92 -41.93 -4.55
CA ALA A 167 -9.34 -41.09 -3.49
C ALA A 167 -8.21 -41.84 -2.77
N ARG A 168 -7.32 -41.09 -2.13
CA ARG A 168 -6.26 -41.64 -1.29
C ARG A 168 -6.23 -40.99 0.08
N THR A 169 -6.27 -41.79 1.14
CA THR A 169 -6.04 -41.36 2.52
C THR A 169 -4.83 -42.10 3.07
N HIS A 170 -3.90 -41.39 3.73
CA HIS A 170 -2.57 -41.94 4.06
C HIS A 170 -1.83 -42.55 2.85
N GLY A 171 -2.10 -42.04 1.64
CA GLY A 171 -1.57 -42.56 0.37
C GLY A 171 -2.24 -43.85 -0.15
N GLN A 172 -3.15 -44.46 0.62
CA GLN A 172 -3.81 -45.73 0.29
C GLN A 172 -5.19 -45.51 -0.36
N PRO A 173 -5.67 -46.42 -1.24
CA PRO A 173 -7.00 -46.36 -1.82
C PRO A 173 -8.12 -46.17 -0.79
N ALA A 174 -9.04 -45.25 -1.06
CA ALA A 174 -10.19 -44.94 -0.23
C ALA A 174 -11.49 -44.83 -1.07
N SER A 175 -12.62 -44.54 -0.44
CA SER A 175 -13.90 -44.34 -1.12
C SER A 175 -13.76 -43.32 -2.27
N PRO A 176 -14.35 -43.58 -3.45
CA PRO A 176 -14.22 -42.71 -4.60
C PRO A 176 -14.64 -41.26 -4.34
N THR A 177 -14.03 -40.33 -5.08
CA THR A 177 -14.38 -38.90 -5.15
C THR A 177 -14.52 -38.49 -6.62
N THR A 178 -14.63 -37.19 -6.91
CA THR A 178 -14.47 -36.67 -8.27
C THR A 178 -13.33 -35.67 -8.34
N MET A 179 -12.60 -35.65 -9.47
CA MET A 179 -11.52 -34.69 -9.69
C MET A 179 -12.04 -33.25 -9.54
N GLY A 180 -13.21 -32.96 -10.10
CA GLY A 180 -13.83 -31.64 -9.97
C GLY A 180 -14.11 -31.24 -8.53
N LYS A 181 -14.60 -32.16 -7.68
CA LYS A 181 -14.80 -31.88 -6.25
C LYS A 181 -13.48 -31.55 -5.55
N GLU A 182 -12.39 -32.26 -5.83
CA GLU A 182 -11.11 -31.97 -5.17
C GLU A 182 -10.54 -30.60 -5.58
N TRP A 183 -10.72 -30.17 -6.83
CA TRP A 183 -10.40 -28.81 -7.25
C TRP A 183 -11.30 -27.75 -6.58
N ALA A 184 -12.60 -28.03 -6.44
CA ALA A 184 -13.56 -27.14 -5.77
C ALA A 184 -13.20 -26.89 -4.30
N VAL A 185 -12.61 -27.88 -3.60
CA VAL A 185 -12.12 -27.71 -2.22
C VAL A 185 -11.10 -26.57 -2.15
N PHE A 186 -10.14 -26.52 -3.07
CA PHE A 186 -9.13 -25.45 -3.12
C PHE A 186 -9.73 -24.11 -3.56
N ALA A 187 -10.61 -24.10 -4.55
CA ALA A 187 -11.30 -22.89 -4.98
C ALA A 187 -12.07 -22.22 -3.82
N LEU A 188 -12.81 -23.00 -3.03
CA LEU A 188 -13.54 -22.50 -1.85
C LEU A 188 -12.61 -22.03 -0.73
N ARG A 189 -11.51 -22.74 -0.47
CA ARG A 189 -10.50 -22.33 0.52
C ARG A 189 -9.82 -21.02 0.11
N LEU A 190 -9.49 -20.86 -1.17
CA LEU A 190 -8.90 -19.65 -1.71
C LEU A 190 -9.87 -18.46 -1.63
N ARG A 191 -11.16 -18.65 -1.96
CA ARG A 191 -12.21 -17.63 -1.77
C ARG A 191 -12.22 -17.10 -0.33
N ARG A 192 -12.21 -18.00 0.66
CA ARG A 192 -12.17 -17.63 2.08
C ARG A 192 -10.89 -16.91 2.47
N ALA A 193 -9.74 -17.32 1.93
CA ALA A 193 -8.46 -16.66 2.19
C ALA A 193 -8.42 -15.24 1.59
N LYS A 194 -8.89 -15.07 0.35
CA LYS A 194 -9.03 -13.77 -0.32
C LYS A 194 -9.93 -12.82 0.48
N ALA A 195 -11.09 -13.30 0.94
CA ALA A 195 -12.00 -12.50 1.77
C ALA A 195 -11.34 -12.04 3.08
N ARG A 196 -10.49 -12.87 3.70
CA ARG A 196 -9.72 -12.48 4.89
C ARG A 196 -8.67 -11.42 4.59
N ILE A 197 -7.99 -11.49 3.45
CA ILE A 197 -7.02 -10.45 3.03
C ILE A 197 -7.75 -9.11 2.83
N ALA A 198 -8.92 -9.14 2.17
CA ALA A 198 -9.73 -7.95 1.91
C ALA A 198 -10.28 -7.31 3.20
N ALA A 199 -10.57 -8.12 4.22
CA ALA A 199 -11.18 -7.66 5.46
C ALA A 199 -10.21 -7.00 6.46
N VAL A 200 -8.89 -7.11 6.26
CA VAL A 200 -7.92 -6.46 7.16
C VAL A 200 -8.04 -4.95 7.02
N GLU A 201 -8.31 -4.25 8.12
CA GLU A 201 -8.31 -2.80 8.15
C GLU A 201 -6.89 -2.26 8.03
N ILE A 202 -6.68 -1.21 7.25
CA ILE A 202 -5.35 -0.61 7.05
C ILE A 202 -5.33 0.70 7.82
N PHE A 203 -4.53 0.73 8.89
CA PHE A 203 -4.48 1.87 9.80
C PHE A 203 -3.41 2.88 9.40
N GLY A 204 -3.65 4.13 9.77
CA GLY A 204 -2.71 5.23 9.67
C GLY A 204 -2.77 6.12 10.92
N LYS A 205 -1.63 6.70 11.29
CA LYS A 205 -1.51 7.66 12.37
C LYS A 205 -0.98 8.99 11.85
N PHE A 206 -1.35 10.08 12.51
CA PHE A 206 -0.85 11.42 12.18
C PHE A 206 -0.89 12.31 13.42
N ASN A 207 0.18 12.33 14.22
CA ASN A 207 0.14 12.91 15.57
C ASN A 207 1.50 13.40 16.10
N GLY A 208 2.48 13.61 15.21
CA GLY A 208 3.74 14.26 15.51
C GLY A 208 4.77 13.36 16.18
N ALA A 209 5.86 14.00 16.64
CA ALA A 209 7.11 13.35 17.07
C ALA A 209 6.96 12.17 18.05
N THR A 210 6.02 12.24 18.99
CA THR A 210 5.80 11.22 20.04
C THR A 210 4.32 10.90 20.25
N GLY A 211 3.47 11.15 19.24
CA GLY A 211 2.05 10.77 19.30
C GLY A 211 1.13 11.68 20.11
N ASN A 212 1.54 12.92 20.39
CA ASN A 212 0.85 13.81 21.33
C ASN A 212 0.53 15.21 20.76
N PHE A 213 0.72 15.42 19.46
CA PHE A 213 0.44 16.70 18.78
C PHE A 213 1.21 17.91 19.36
N GLN A 214 2.37 17.71 20.02
CA GLN A 214 3.02 18.78 20.79
C GLN A 214 3.33 20.04 19.95
N ALA A 215 4.00 19.87 18.81
CA ALA A 215 4.32 20.99 17.90
C ALA A 215 3.04 21.70 17.40
N HIS A 216 2.04 20.90 17.03
CA HIS A 216 0.75 21.39 16.55
C HIS A 216 0.03 22.24 17.61
N ARG A 217 -0.07 21.74 18.84
CA ARG A 217 -0.76 22.41 19.95
C ARG A 217 -0.05 23.67 20.44
N ILE A 218 1.27 23.75 20.29
CA ILE A 218 2.03 24.97 20.60
C ILE A 218 1.70 26.07 19.58
N ALA A 219 1.61 25.72 18.30
CA ALA A 219 1.34 26.66 17.24
C ALA A 219 -0.14 27.08 17.17
N TYR A 220 -1.07 26.13 17.29
CA TYR A 220 -2.51 26.36 17.29
C TYR A 220 -3.16 25.61 18.47
N PRO A 221 -3.24 26.22 19.66
CA PRO A 221 -3.72 25.55 20.86
C PRO A 221 -5.21 25.24 20.85
N GLU A 222 -6.00 26.05 20.14
CA GLU A 222 -7.46 25.92 20.05
C GLU A 222 -7.92 25.02 18.89
N ALA A 223 -7.00 24.59 18.01
CA ALA A 223 -7.34 23.73 16.89
C ALA A 223 -7.64 22.29 17.38
N PRO A 224 -8.71 21.65 16.89
CA PRO A 224 -9.10 20.30 17.29
C PRO A 224 -8.23 19.25 16.58
N TRP A 225 -6.95 19.17 16.95
CA TRP A 225 -5.95 18.34 16.28
C TRP A 225 -6.29 16.85 16.16
N PRO A 226 -6.87 16.19 17.18
CA PRO A 226 -7.33 14.80 17.03
C PRO A 226 -8.37 14.65 15.90
N GLU A 227 -9.32 15.57 15.80
CA GLU A 227 -10.35 15.57 14.77
C GLU A 227 -9.78 15.90 13.38
N ILE A 228 -8.87 16.88 13.29
CA ILE A 228 -8.15 17.21 12.04
C ILE A 228 -7.36 15.98 11.56
N SER A 229 -6.62 15.34 12.46
CA SER A 229 -5.87 14.11 12.19
C SER A 229 -6.78 12.98 11.69
N ARG A 230 -7.89 12.76 12.38
CA ARG A 230 -8.89 11.76 12.00
C ARG A 230 -9.44 12.03 10.59
N ARG A 231 -9.91 13.25 10.30
CA ARG A 231 -10.42 13.60 8.97
C ARG A 231 -9.36 13.45 7.89
N PHE A 232 -8.12 13.85 8.19
CA PHE A 232 -7.02 13.68 7.25
C PHE A 232 -6.76 12.19 6.93
N VAL A 233 -6.72 11.33 7.94
CA VAL A 233 -6.48 9.89 7.72
C VAL A 233 -7.69 9.19 7.08
N GLU A 234 -8.91 9.45 7.56
CA GLU A 234 -10.12 8.76 7.10
C GLU A 234 -10.66 9.34 5.78
N GLU A 235 -10.93 10.64 5.74
CA GLU A 235 -11.66 11.25 4.63
C GLU A 235 -10.74 11.60 3.45
N ARG A 236 -9.52 12.07 3.73
CA ARG A 236 -8.57 12.45 2.66
C ARG A 236 -7.80 11.24 2.13
N LEU A 237 -7.34 10.37 3.02
CA LEU A 237 -6.47 9.24 2.66
C LEU A 237 -7.22 7.91 2.53
N GLY A 238 -8.45 7.79 3.03
CA GLY A 238 -9.22 6.55 2.93
C GLY A 238 -8.64 5.40 3.76
N LEU A 239 -7.99 5.71 4.89
CA LEU A 239 -7.41 4.76 5.83
C LEU A 239 -8.22 4.73 7.13
N VAL A 240 -7.97 3.75 8.00
CA VAL A 240 -8.56 3.74 9.35
C VAL A 240 -7.67 4.53 10.31
N TRP A 241 -8.24 5.45 11.08
CA TRP A 241 -7.45 6.28 11.99
C TRP A 241 -7.02 5.53 13.24
N ASN A 242 -5.73 5.56 13.55
CA ASN A 242 -5.17 5.09 14.81
C ASN A 242 -4.89 6.29 15.75
N PRO A 243 -5.72 6.51 16.78
CA PRO A 243 -5.61 7.70 17.64
C PRO A 243 -4.44 7.67 18.62
N LEU A 244 -3.96 6.49 19.00
CA LEU A 244 -3.05 6.31 20.12
C LEU A 244 -1.80 5.55 19.67
N THR A 245 -0.73 6.29 19.44
CA THR A 245 0.54 5.74 18.97
C THR A 245 1.72 6.38 19.69
N THR A 246 2.91 5.81 19.49
CA THR A 246 4.15 6.50 19.83
C THR A 246 4.59 7.37 18.64
N GLN A 247 5.89 7.50 18.41
CA GLN A 247 6.40 8.06 17.16
C GLN A 247 5.94 7.26 15.93
N ILE A 248 5.81 5.93 16.07
CA ILE A 248 5.44 5.01 14.98
C ILE A 248 4.01 4.51 15.13
N GLU A 249 3.40 4.14 14.01
CA GLU A 249 2.23 3.26 14.00
C GLU A 249 2.66 1.86 14.53
N PRO A 250 1.87 1.17 15.36
CA PRO A 250 2.29 -0.07 16.01
C PRO A 250 2.45 -1.28 15.07
N HIS A 251 1.92 -1.21 13.84
CA HIS A 251 2.06 -2.22 12.79
C HIS A 251 1.32 -3.54 13.03
N ASP A 252 0.36 -3.57 13.96
CA ASP A 252 -0.46 -4.75 14.22
C ASP A 252 -1.24 -5.17 12.96
N TRP A 253 -1.82 -4.21 12.24
CA TRP A 253 -2.56 -4.47 11.00
C TRP A 253 -1.66 -5.03 9.87
N VAL A 254 -0.37 -4.68 9.87
CA VAL A 254 0.61 -5.24 8.92
C VAL A 254 0.81 -6.71 9.21
N ALA A 255 0.97 -7.09 10.49
CA ALA A 255 1.07 -8.48 10.90
C ALA A 255 -0.20 -9.27 10.53
N GLU A 256 -1.39 -8.72 10.80
CA GLU A 256 -2.66 -9.34 10.41
C GLU A 256 -2.79 -9.56 8.90
N LEU A 257 -2.34 -8.58 8.10
CA LEU A 257 -2.33 -8.68 6.64
C LEU A 257 -1.37 -9.77 6.17
N LEU A 258 -0.16 -9.82 6.71
CA LEU A 258 0.84 -10.84 6.37
C LEU A 258 0.38 -12.24 6.76
N ASP A 259 -0.27 -12.38 7.90
CA ASP A 259 -0.90 -13.63 8.34
C ASP A 259 -2.02 -14.07 7.39
N ALA A 260 -2.83 -13.14 6.90
CA ALA A 260 -3.86 -13.44 5.90
C ALA A 260 -3.24 -13.94 4.58
N HIS A 261 -2.14 -13.34 4.15
CA HIS A 261 -1.37 -13.80 2.98
C HIS A 261 -0.73 -15.17 3.22
N ALA A 262 -0.14 -15.43 4.39
CA ALA A 262 0.46 -16.71 4.73
C ALA A 262 -0.57 -17.86 4.67
N ARG A 263 -1.80 -17.60 5.12
CA ARG A 263 -2.92 -18.56 5.01
C ARG A 263 -3.31 -18.83 3.56
N ALA A 264 -3.36 -17.81 2.70
CA ALA A 264 -3.60 -18.00 1.27
C ALA A 264 -2.48 -18.82 0.61
N ALA A 265 -1.22 -18.48 0.90
CA ALA A 265 -0.06 -19.21 0.40
C ALA A 265 -0.07 -20.68 0.83
N SER A 266 -0.47 -20.98 2.08
CA SER A 266 -0.60 -22.35 2.58
C SER A 266 -1.61 -23.18 1.79
N VAL A 267 -2.75 -22.59 1.40
CA VAL A 267 -3.73 -23.25 0.53
C VAL A 267 -3.14 -23.55 -0.86
N LEU A 268 -2.35 -22.64 -1.41
CA LEU A 268 -1.73 -22.80 -2.72
C LEU A 268 -0.57 -23.82 -2.71
N ILE A 269 0.19 -23.89 -1.62
CA ILE A 269 1.24 -24.91 -1.42
C ILE A 269 0.60 -26.30 -1.38
N ASP A 270 -0.49 -26.44 -0.64
CA ASP A 270 -1.26 -27.67 -0.53
C ASP A 270 -1.81 -28.10 -1.90
N PHE A 271 -2.43 -27.17 -2.64
CA PHE A 271 -2.88 -27.40 -4.01
C PHE A 271 -1.73 -27.84 -4.93
N ALA A 272 -0.60 -27.14 -4.91
CA ALA A 272 0.54 -27.46 -5.77
C ALA A 272 1.10 -28.86 -5.51
N ARG A 273 1.13 -29.29 -4.23
CA ARG A 273 1.57 -30.63 -3.84
C ARG A 273 0.61 -31.71 -4.31
N ASP A 274 -0.69 -31.50 -4.16
CA ASP A 274 -1.71 -32.44 -4.63
C ASP A 274 -1.69 -32.57 -6.15
N ILE A 275 -1.62 -31.45 -6.88
CA ILE A 275 -1.50 -31.48 -8.36
C ILE A 275 -0.23 -32.21 -8.78
N TRP A 276 0.90 -31.96 -8.13
CA TRP A 276 2.14 -32.69 -8.40
C TRP A 276 1.97 -34.21 -8.17
N GLY A 277 1.27 -34.59 -7.10
CA GLY A 277 0.92 -35.98 -6.81
C GLY A 277 0.02 -36.61 -7.86
N TYR A 278 -1.03 -35.90 -8.31
CA TYR A 278 -1.91 -36.37 -9.38
C TYR A 278 -1.16 -36.61 -10.69
N ILE A 279 -0.27 -35.69 -11.07
CA ILE A 279 0.59 -35.84 -12.24
C ILE A 279 1.49 -37.07 -12.10
N ALA A 280 2.09 -37.29 -10.92
CA ALA A 280 2.94 -38.46 -10.66
C ALA A 280 2.17 -39.79 -10.74
N LEU A 281 0.87 -39.79 -10.46
CA LEU A 281 -0.02 -40.94 -10.57
C LEU A 281 -0.60 -41.14 -11.98
N GLY A 282 -0.35 -40.20 -12.91
CA GLY A 282 -0.83 -40.27 -14.29
C GLY A 282 -2.31 -39.92 -14.46
N TYR A 283 -2.86 -39.06 -13.58
CA TYR A 283 -4.19 -38.47 -13.73
C TYR A 283 -4.22 -37.30 -14.72
#